data_AF-A0AAD2CU08-F1
#
_entry.id   AF-A0AAD2CU08-F1
#
_cell.length_a   1.000
_cell.length_b   1.000
_cell.length_c   1.000
_cell.angle_alpha   90.00
_cell.angle_beta   90.00
_cell.angle_gamma   90.00
#
_symmetry.space_group_name_H-M   'P 1'
#
loop_
_entity.id
_entity.type
_entity.pdbx_description
1 polymer ?
#
loop_
_entity_poly.entity_id
_entity_poly.type
_entity_poly.pdbx_seq_one_letter_code
_entity_poly.pdbx_strand_id
1 'polypeptide(L)'
;MDVEASRRQRGRKTPMDNPYSDTAAPLHYWHPMNVLRRGVYIGVSLYGLNYFNAYETIMRDPSVSHEWFKFAIAASVALLFVKGYVEIYAGKLKNQKVSYASFPRSTHAAIMLILLSSLAYHIALWPAYGAKTMLIMFLFAMFLLHFCLLFPTYVQNLVAFIVLGFFLQEYK
;
A
#
# COMPACT_ATOMS: atom_id res chain seq x y z
N MET A 1 -44.07 1.76 37.99
CA MET A 1 -42.60 1.64 37.84
C MET A 1 -42.31 1.46 36.36
N ASP A 2 -42.06 2.56 35.65
CA ASP A 2 -41.85 2.59 34.20
C ASP A 2 -40.38 2.35 33.84
N VAL A 3 -40.05 1.09 33.52
CA VAL A 3 -38.70 0.67 33.12
C VAL A 3 -38.44 0.94 31.62
N GLU A 4 -39.46 1.34 30.85
CA GLU A 4 -39.36 1.49 29.39
C GLU A 4 -38.91 2.89 28.93
N ALA A 5 -39.02 3.93 29.76
CA ALA A 5 -38.60 5.28 29.39
C ALA A 5 -37.08 5.43 29.28
N SER A 6 -36.30 4.65 30.03
CA SER A 6 -34.83 4.75 30.09
C SER A 6 -34.09 4.10 28.91
N ARG A 7 -34.77 3.31 28.06
CA ARG A 7 -34.13 2.68 26.88
C ARG A 7 -34.05 3.60 25.67
N ARG A 8 -34.85 4.67 25.58
CA ARG A 8 -34.87 5.54 24.38
C ARG A 8 -33.78 6.62 24.37
N GLN A 9 -33.10 6.88 25.49
CA GLN A 9 -32.04 7.90 25.56
C GLN A 9 -30.61 7.37 25.36
N ARG A 10 -30.38 6.05 25.36
CA ARG A 10 -29.07 5.46 25.04
C ARG A 10 -28.97 5.19 23.53
N GLY A 11 -28.57 6.20 22.76
CA GLY A 11 -28.24 5.94 21.36
C GLY A 11 -28.01 7.12 20.45
N ARG A 12 -28.14 8.37 20.93
CA ARG A 12 -27.62 9.52 20.18
C ARG A 12 -26.10 9.51 20.35
N LYS A 13 -25.42 8.63 19.60
CA LYS A 13 -23.98 8.70 19.41
C LYS A 13 -23.73 10.09 18.85
N THR A 14 -23.15 10.97 19.65
CA THR A 14 -22.42 12.13 19.14
C THR A 14 -21.57 11.61 17.98
N PRO A 15 -21.65 12.22 16.78
CA PRO A 15 -20.75 11.84 15.71
C PRO A 15 -19.35 11.94 16.28
N MET A 16 -18.68 10.80 16.47
CA MET A 16 -17.28 10.81 16.86
C MET A 16 -16.59 11.63 15.79
N ASP A 17 -15.95 12.70 16.23
CA ASP A 17 -15.23 13.65 15.40
C ASP A 17 -14.08 12.89 14.77
N ASN A 18 -14.37 12.26 13.64
CA ASN A 18 -13.41 11.47 12.91
C ASN A 18 -12.45 12.50 12.29
N PRO A 19 -11.15 12.47 12.59
CA PRO A 19 -10.19 13.36 11.92
C PRO A 19 -10.12 13.10 10.40
N TYR A 20 -10.74 12.01 9.92
CA TYR A 20 -10.97 11.68 8.52
C TYR A 20 -12.42 11.94 8.06
N SER A 21 -13.24 12.66 8.84
CA SER A 21 -14.52 13.18 8.35
C SER A 21 -14.25 14.28 7.32
N ASP A 22 -15.00 14.26 6.22
CA ASP A 22 -14.88 15.15 5.04
C ASP A 22 -15.06 16.66 5.35
N THR A 23 -15.10 17.04 6.62
CA THR A 23 -15.05 18.42 7.11
C THR A 23 -13.64 19.02 7.03
N ALA A 24 -12.60 18.20 6.87
CA ALA A 24 -11.30 18.69 6.45
C ALA A 24 -11.40 19.17 4.99
N ALA A 25 -11.25 20.48 4.77
CA ALA A 25 -11.23 21.09 3.43
C ALA A 25 -10.40 20.21 2.49
N PRO A 26 -10.88 19.93 1.25
CA PRO A 26 -10.16 19.06 0.32
C PRO A 26 -8.76 19.64 0.12
N LEU A 27 -7.76 19.03 0.77
CA LEU A 27 -6.37 19.39 0.59
C LEU A 27 -6.11 19.29 -0.91
N HIS A 28 -5.90 20.44 -1.54
CA HIS A 28 -5.75 20.53 -2.98
C HIS A 28 -4.58 19.61 -3.36
N TYR A 29 -4.93 18.47 -3.94
CA TYR A 29 -4.03 17.32 -4.16
C TYR A 29 -2.76 17.72 -4.92
N TRP A 30 -2.88 18.81 -5.69
CA TRP A 30 -1.88 19.40 -6.55
C TRP A 30 -1.24 20.67 -5.98
N HIS A 31 -1.09 20.78 -4.65
CA HIS A 31 -0.29 21.87 -4.11
C HIS A 31 1.18 21.72 -4.58
N PRO A 32 1.75 22.69 -5.30
CA PRO A 32 3.03 22.52 -6.01
C PRO A 32 4.19 22.19 -5.06
N MET A 33 4.17 22.73 -3.84
CA MET A 33 5.17 22.42 -2.81
C MET A 33 5.13 20.94 -2.38
N ASN A 34 3.94 20.34 -2.29
CA ASN A 34 3.79 18.94 -1.91
C ASN A 34 4.25 18.03 -3.04
N VAL A 35 3.93 18.40 -4.29
CA VAL A 35 4.40 17.71 -5.50
C VAL A 35 5.92 17.74 -5.58
N LEU A 36 6.54 18.91 -5.40
CA LEU A 36 8.00 19.05 -5.42
C LEU A 36 8.67 18.24 -4.32
N ARG A 37 8.16 18.32 -3.08
CA ARG A 37 8.69 17.54 -1.94
C ARG A 37 8.60 16.03 -2.21
N ARG A 38 7.49 15.54 -2.74
CA ARG A 38 7.32 14.12 -3.14
C ARG A 38 8.27 13.75 -4.28
N GLY A 39 8.45 14.63 -5.26
CA GLY A 39 9.40 14.47 -6.35
C GLY A 39 10.84 14.31 -5.84
N VAL A 40 11.25 15.09 -4.84
CA VAL A 40 12.55 14.95 -4.19
C VAL A 40 12.69 13.58 -3.52
N TYR A 41 11.71 13.13 -2.75
CA TYR A 41 11.76 11.80 -2.11
C TYR A 41 11.79 10.65 -3.12
N ILE A 42 11.04 10.76 -4.23
CA ILE A 42 11.07 9.80 -5.33
C ILE A 42 12.46 9.80 -5.97
N GLY A 43 13.00 10.98 -6.28
CA GLY A 43 14.33 11.13 -6.91
C GLY A 43 15.45 10.57 -6.04
N VAL A 44 15.47 10.89 -4.73
CA VAL A 44 16.46 10.36 -3.78
C VAL A 44 16.34 8.84 -3.66
N SER A 45 15.12 8.31 -3.58
CA SER A 45 14.89 6.86 -3.49
C SER A 45 15.39 6.14 -4.75
N LEU A 46 15.05 6.66 -5.94
CA LEU A 46 15.50 6.09 -7.21
C LEU A 46 17.02 6.19 -7.40
N TYR A 47 17.61 7.32 -7.04
CA TYR A 47 19.07 7.49 -7.06
C TYR A 47 19.76 6.48 -6.14
N GLY A 48 19.26 6.29 -4.92
CA GLY A 48 19.78 5.29 -3.98
C GLY A 48 19.64 3.87 -4.51
N LEU A 49 18.48 3.50 -5.06
CA LEU A 49 18.26 2.18 -5.66
C LEU A 49 19.19 1.94 -6.86
N ASN A 50 19.42 2.95 -7.69
CA ASN A 50 20.37 2.88 -8.80
C ASN A 50 21.82 2.75 -8.31
N TYR A 51 22.21 3.47 -7.25
CA TYR A 51 23.54 3.36 -6.64
C TYR A 51 23.84 1.94 -6.14
N PHE A 52 22.82 1.22 -5.65
CA PHE A 52 22.94 -0.19 -5.26
C PHE A 52 22.75 -1.19 -6.40
N ASN A 53 22.57 -0.74 -7.65
CA ASN A 53 22.22 -1.58 -8.80
C ASN A 53 21.02 -2.50 -8.53
N ALA A 54 20.04 -2.00 -7.75
CA ALA A 54 18.90 -2.78 -7.27
C ALA A 54 18.20 -3.55 -8.39
N TYR A 55 17.95 -2.88 -9.52
CA TYR A 55 17.28 -3.48 -10.66
C TYR A 55 18.08 -4.65 -11.28
N GLU A 56 19.36 -4.43 -11.55
CA GLU A 56 20.20 -5.44 -12.20
C GLU A 56 20.36 -6.67 -11.30
N THR A 57 20.63 -6.46 -10.01
CA THR A 57 20.77 -7.56 -9.06
C THR A 57 19.46 -8.33 -8.89
N ILE A 58 18.31 -7.64 -8.74
CA ILE A 58 17.01 -8.30 -8.55
C ILE A 58 16.63 -9.17 -9.75
N MET A 59 16.95 -8.71 -10.96
CA MET A 59 16.52 -9.38 -12.19
C MET A 59 17.50 -10.44 -12.68
N ARG A 60 18.79 -10.32 -12.38
CA ARG A 60 19.84 -11.15 -13.02
C ARG A 60 20.76 -11.89 -12.07
N ASP A 61 20.83 -11.49 -10.80
CA ASP A 61 21.81 -12.08 -9.88
C ASP A 61 21.31 -13.45 -9.39
N PRO A 62 22.09 -14.54 -9.61
CA PRO A 62 21.70 -15.87 -9.18
C PRO A 62 21.66 -16.04 -7.65
N SER A 63 22.23 -15.10 -6.89
CA SER A 63 22.15 -15.12 -5.42
C SER A 63 20.77 -14.70 -4.89
N VAL A 64 19.95 -14.03 -5.69
CA VAL A 64 18.58 -13.67 -5.30
C VAL A 64 17.71 -14.92 -5.31
N SER A 65 17.06 -15.21 -4.19
CA SER A 65 16.14 -16.35 -4.13
C SER A 65 14.85 -16.02 -4.86
N HIS A 66 14.81 -16.31 -6.17
CA HIS A 66 13.67 -16.01 -7.04
C HIS A 66 12.35 -16.67 -6.58
N GLU A 67 12.39 -17.80 -5.87
CA GLU A 67 11.17 -18.42 -5.31
C GLU A 67 10.50 -17.54 -4.25
N TRP A 68 11.26 -17.07 -3.26
CA TRP A 68 10.79 -16.13 -2.24
C TRP A 68 10.40 -14.78 -2.86
N PHE A 69 11.13 -14.34 -3.89
CA PHE A 69 10.79 -13.12 -4.63
C PHE A 69 9.44 -13.25 -5.35
N LYS A 70 9.18 -14.37 -6.05
CA LYS A 70 7.89 -14.69 -6.67
C LYS A 70 6.77 -14.74 -5.64
N PHE A 71 7.01 -15.32 -4.47
CA PHE A 71 6.04 -15.36 -3.38
C PHE A 71 5.72 -13.96 -2.84
N ALA A 72 6.74 -13.11 -2.66
CA ALA A 72 6.56 -11.72 -2.23
C ALA A 72 5.73 -10.90 -3.23
N ILE A 73 5.95 -11.12 -4.52
CA ILE A 73 5.13 -10.54 -5.59
C ILE A 73 3.71 -11.06 -5.51
N ALA A 74 3.49 -12.38 -5.41
CA ALA A 74 2.16 -12.97 -5.32
C ALA A 74 1.36 -12.42 -4.12
N ALA A 75 2.00 -12.25 -2.97
CA ALA A 75 1.40 -11.60 -1.81
C ALA A 75 1.03 -10.13 -2.08
N SER A 76 1.89 -9.38 -2.79
CA SER A 76 1.62 -8.01 -3.23
C SER A 76 0.42 -7.95 -4.20
N VAL A 77 0.30 -8.92 -5.10
CA VAL A 77 -0.85 -9.05 -6.00
C VAL A 77 -2.13 -9.33 -5.22
N ALA A 78 -2.11 -10.26 -4.27
CA ALA A 78 -3.25 -10.54 -3.41
C ALA A 78 -3.68 -9.29 -2.62
N LEU A 79 -2.72 -8.48 -2.15
CA LEU A 79 -3.00 -7.21 -1.49
C LEU A 79 -3.75 -6.23 -2.40
N LEU A 80 -3.37 -6.14 -3.68
CA LEU A 80 -4.07 -5.31 -4.66
C LEU A 80 -5.51 -5.79 -4.89
N PHE A 81 -5.75 -7.11 -4.91
CA PHE A 81 -7.10 -7.65 -4.98
C PHE A 81 -7.94 -7.31 -3.74
N VAL A 82 -7.37 -7.40 -2.53
CA VAL A 82 -8.05 -7.00 -1.30
C VAL A 82 -8.39 -5.50 -1.34
N LYS A 83 -7.44 -4.65 -1.76
CA LYS A 83 -7.67 -3.20 -1.95
C LYS A 83 -8.80 -2.96 -2.95
N GLY A 84 -8.71 -3.57 -4.13
CA GLY A 84 -9.72 -3.45 -5.20
C GLY A 84 -11.10 -3.93 -4.76
N TYR A 85 -11.18 -5.03 -4.01
CA TYR A 85 -12.42 -5.51 -3.41
C TYR A 85 -13.03 -4.45 -2.48
N VAL A 86 -12.25 -3.92 -1.53
CA VAL A 86 -12.76 -2.89 -0.61
C VAL A 86 -13.17 -1.62 -1.37
N GLU A 87 -12.37 -1.15 -2.31
CA GLU A 87 -12.64 0.10 -3.04
C GLU A 87 -13.88 -0.01 -3.96
N ILE A 88 -13.97 -1.08 -4.75
CA ILE A 88 -15.05 -1.28 -5.73
C ILE A 88 -16.32 -1.77 -5.06
N TYR A 89 -16.23 -2.82 -4.23
CA TYR A 89 -17.42 -3.43 -3.62
C TYR A 89 -17.99 -2.59 -2.48
N ALA A 90 -17.16 -2.13 -1.55
CA ALA A 90 -17.66 -1.34 -0.42
C ALA A 90 -17.82 0.14 -0.77
N GLY A 91 -16.81 0.73 -1.42
CA GLY A 91 -16.80 2.14 -1.77
C GLY A 91 -17.83 2.47 -2.85
N LYS A 92 -17.73 1.84 -4.03
CA LYS A 92 -18.54 2.21 -5.20
C LYS A 92 -19.91 1.52 -5.25
N LEU A 93 -19.97 0.20 -5.01
CA LEU A 93 -21.22 -0.56 -5.13
C LEU A 93 -22.16 -0.36 -3.93
N LYS A 94 -21.62 -0.29 -2.71
CA LYS A 94 -22.41 -0.10 -1.48
C LYS A 94 -22.51 1.35 -1.00
N ASN A 95 -21.82 2.30 -1.66
CA ASN A 95 -21.73 3.71 -1.22
C ASN A 95 -21.38 3.87 0.26
N GLN A 96 -20.56 2.96 0.79
CA GLN A 96 -20.13 3.01 2.18
C GLN A 96 -18.80 3.74 2.28
N LYS A 97 -18.65 4.59 3.30
CA LYS A 97 -17.35 5.18 3.60
C LYS A 97 -16.39 4.06 3.99
N VAL A 98 -15.30 3.93 3.24
CA VAL A 98 -14.23 2.98 3.52
C VAL A 98 -13.53 3.42 4.80
N SER A 99 -13.92 2.82 5.93
CA SER A 99 -13.33 3.08 7.24
C SER A 99 -12.88 1.77 7.88
N TYR A 100 -11.86 1.83 8.74
CA TYR A 100 -11.37 0.66 9.47
C TYR A 100 -12.49 -0.04 10.27
N ALA A 101 -13.37 0.74 10.89
CA ALA A 101 -14.51 0.25 11.66
C ALA A 101 -15.48 -0.60 10.82
N SER A 102 -15.56 -0.33 9.51
CA SER A 102 -16.45 -1.03 8.59
C SER A 102 -15.84 -2.34 8.05
N PHE A 103 -14.50 -2.43 7.95
CA PHE A 103 -13.82 -3.56 7.31
C PHE A 103 -12.62 -4.11 8.10
N PRO A 104 -12.77 -4.45 9.39
CA PRO A 104 -11.64 -4.89 10.21
C PRO A 104 -10.99 -6.15 9.63
N ARG A 105 -11.75 -7.15 9.17
CA ARG A 105 -11.20 -8.39 8.60
C ARG A 105 -10.33 -8.14 7.37
N SER A 106 -10.80 -7.30 6.44
CA SER A 106 -10.04 -6.96 5.23
C SER A 106 -8.78 -6.17 5.57
N THR A 107 -8.82 -5.28 6.57
CA THR A 107 -7.61 -4.58 7.01
C THR A 107 -6.60 -5.51 7.67
N HIS A 108 -7.03 -6.44 8.53
CA HIS A 108 -6.12 -7.43 9.11
C HIS A 108 -5.50 -8.32 8.03
N ALA A 109 -6.29 -8.76 7.04
CA ALA A 109 -5.77 -9.51 5.90
C ALA A 109 -4.73 -8.69 5.12
N ALA A 110 -5.00 -7.41 4.86
CA ALA A 110 -4.05 -6.52 4.20
C ALA A 110 -2.75 -6.36 5.01
N ILE A 111 -2.84 -6.15 6.32
CA ILE A 111 -1.66 -6.05 7.21
C ILE A 111 -0.85 -7.35 7.16
N MET A 112 -1.51 -8.51 7.26
CA MET A 112 -0.83 -9.80 7.19
C MET A 112 -0.15 -10.02 5.84
N LEU A 113 -0.79 -9.65 4.72
CA LEU A 113 -0.19 -9.72 3.39
C LEU A 113 1.02 -8.79 3.24
N ILE A 114 0.97 -7.58 3.81
CA ILE A 114 2.11 -6.65 3.82
C ILE A 114 3.27 -7.23 4.62
N LEU A 115 3.02 -7.77 5.81
CA LEU A 115 4.06 -8.37 6.65
C LEU A 115 4.71 -9.58 5.96
N LEU A 116 3.88 -10.46 5.39
CA LEU A 116 4.34 -11.65 4.68
C LEU A 116 5.16 -11.28 3.44
N SER A 117 4.69 -10.31 2.66
CA SER A 117 5.40 -9.80 1.49
C SER A 117 6.73 -9.16 1.89
N SER A 118 6.74 -8.33 2.94
CA SER A 118 7.97 -7.72 3.47
C SER A 118 8.98 -8.77 3.93
N LEU A 119 8.55 -9.79 4.67
CA LEU A 119 9.44 -10.86 5.11
C LEU A 119 10.00 -11.65 3.93
N ALA A 120 9.16 -11.96 2.94
CA ALA A 120 9.57 -12.68 1.75
C ALA A 120 10.57 -11.89 0.90
N TYR A 121 10.37 -10.56 0.71
CA TYR A 121 11.36 -9.72 0.05
C TYR A 121 12.68 -9.65 0.82
N HIS A 122 12.62 -9.60 2.15
CA HIS A 122 13.82 -9.59 2.97
C HIS A 122 14.63 -10.87 2.79
N ILE A 123 13.98 -12.04 2.91
CA ILE A 123 14.62 -13.35 2.71
C ILE A 123 15.16 -13.48 1.28
N ALA A 124 14.41 -13.00 0.28
CA ALA A 124 14.82 -13.09 -1.12
C ALA A 124 16.08 -12.28 -1.45
N LEU A 125 16.20 -11.09 -0.86
CA LEU A 125 17.28 -10.13 -1.15
C LEU A 125 18.48 -10.27 -0.22
N TRP A 126 18.31 -10.90 0.96
CA TRP A 126 19.36 -11.04 1.96
C TRP A 126 20.66 -11.67 1.42
N PRO A 127 20.65 -12.73 0.60
CA PRO A 127 21.89 -13.32 0.13
C PRO A 127 22.71 -12.38 -0.77
N ALA A 128 22.04 -11.50 -1.52
CA ALA A 128 22.70 -10.55 -2.42
C ALA A 128 23.23 -9.31 -1.67
N TYR A 129 22.47 -8.81 -0.68
CA TYR A 129 22.74 -7.49 -0.06
C TYR A 129 23.11 -7.54 1.42
N GLY A 130 22.89 -8.67 2.11
CA GLY A 130 23.09 -8.82 3.55
C GLY A 130 22.38 -7.73 4.35
N ALA A 131 23.11 -7.07 5.25
CA ALA A 131 22.58 -5.98 6.07
C ALA A 131 22.03 -4.78 5.26
N LYS A 132 22.52 -4.56 4.03
CA LYS A 132 22.05 -3.46 3.17
C LYS A 132 20.63 -3.68 2.65
N THR A 133 20.11 -4.90 2.72
CA THR A 133 18.75 -5.26 2.32
C THR A 133 17.70 -4.35 2.96
N MET A 134 17.85 -4.05 4.26
CA MET A 134 16.91 -3.19 4.98
C MET A 134 16.86 -1.78 4.38
N LEU A 135 18.02 -1.23 4.02
CA LEU A 135 18.10 0.09 3.39
C LEU A 135 17.46 0.08 2.00
N ILE A 136 17.72 -0.96 1.20
CA ILE A 136 17.16 -1.10 -0.16
C ILE A 136 15.64 -1.23 -0.10
N MET A 137 15.13 -2.07 0.80
CA MET A 137 13.69 -2.21 1.02
C MET A 137 13.06 -0.90 1.52
N PHE A 138 13.75 -0.17 2.40
CA PHE A 138 13.29 1.14 2.87
C PHE A 138 13.22 2.17 1.73
N LEU A 139 14.25 2.24 0.88
CA LEU A 139 14.25 3.13 -0.30
C LEU A 139 13.13 2.74 -1.28
N PHE A 140 12.91 1.44 -1.50
CA PHE A 140 11.83 0.95 -2.34
C PHE A 140 10.45 1.29 -1.76
N ALA A 141 10.24 1.11 -0.45
CA ALA A 141 9.01 1.49 0.23
C ALA A 141 8.77 3.01 0.19
N MET A 142 9.83 3.82 0.36
CA MET A 142 9.78 5.27 0.24
C MET A 142 9.37 5.70 -1.17
N PHE A 143 9.96 5.10 -2.20
CA PHE A 143 9.57 5.32 -3.60
C PHE A 143 8.09 4.99 -3.82
N LEU A 144 7.65 3.78 -3.45
CA LEU A 144 6.27 3.34 -3.65
C LEU A 144 5.26 4.20 -2.91
N LEU A 145 5.54 4.56 -1.65
CA LEU A 145 4.64 5.38 -0.84
C LEU A 145 4.45 6.77 -1.48
N HIS A 146 5.54 7.43 -1.86
CA HIS A 146 5.48 8.77 -2.45
C HIS A 146 4.87 8.74 -3.85
N PHE A 147 5.11 7.68 -4.63
CA PHE A 147 4.45 7.43 -5.90
C PHE A 147 2.94 7.29 -5.74
N CYS A 148 2.49 6.44 -4.80
CA CYS A 148 1.06 6.28 -4.49
C CYS A 148 0.43 7.58 -4.01
N LEU A 149 1.13 8.38 -3.20
CA LEU A 149 0.59 9.66 -2.76
C LEU A 149 0.51 10.68 -3.89
N LEU A 150 1.40 10.61 -4.89
CA LEU A 150 1.49 11.55 -6.02
C LEU A 150 0.42 11.33 -7.08
N PHE A 151 0.01 10.08 -7.32
CA PHE A 151 -0.98 9.75 -8.34
C PHE A 151 -2.34 9.33 -7.77
N PRO A 152 -3.46 9.75 -8.38
CA PRO A 152 -4.78 9.37 -7.91
C PRO A 152 -5.01 7.86 -8.04
N THR A 153 -5.91 7.31 -7.23
CA THR A 153 -6.08 5.85 -7.07
C THR A 153 -6.31 5.10 -8.39
N TYR A 154 -7.03 5.71 -9.34
CA TYR A 154 -7.25 5.09 -10.65
C TYR A 154 -5.95 4.94 -11.46
N VAL A 155 -5.03 5.91 -11.37
CA VAL A 155 -3.70 5.82 -11.99
C VAL A 155 -2.86 4.77 -11.28
N GLN A 156 -2.87 4.73 -9.94
CA GLN A 156 -2.17 3.69 -9.19
C GLN A 156 -2.61 2.29 -9.60
N ASN A 157 -3.93 2.07 -9.71
CA ASN A 157 -4.49 0.78 -10.07
C ASN A 157 -4.12 0.40 -11.51
N LEU A 158 -4.15 1.36 -12.46
CA LEU A 158 -3.69 1.15 -13.83
C LEU A 158 -2.21 0.75 -13.89
N VAL A 159 -1.34 1.51 -13.22
CA VAL A 159 0.10 1.23 -13.16
C VAL A 159 0.34 -0.13 -12.53
N ALA A 160 -0.35 -0.46 -11.45
CA ALA A 160 -0.23 -1.75 -10.80
C ALA A 160 -0.62 -2.91 -11.75
N PHE A 161 -1.71 -2.76 -12.53
CA PHE A 161 -2.10 -3.75 -13.54
C PHE A 161 -1.05 -3.93 -14.64
N ILE A 162 -0.49 -2.83 -15.16
CA ILE A 162 0.52 -2.86 -16.21
C ILE A 162 1.80 -3.53 -15.71
N VAL A 163 2.32 -3.08 -14.56
CA VAL A 163 3.55 -3.61 -13.96
C VAL A 163 3.40 -5.10 -13.65
N LEU A 164 2.26 -5.51 -13.09
CA LEU A 164 1.95 -6.90 -12.80
C LEU A 164 1.90 -7.75 -14.08
N GLY A 165 1.30 -7.22 -15.15
CA GLY A 165 1.26 -7.87 -16.46
C GLY A 165 2.67 -8.14 -17.02
N PHE A 166 3.54 -7.14 -17.00
CA PHE A 166 4.94 -7.30 -17.41
C PHE A 166 5.70 -8.28 -16.52
N PHE A 167 5.54 -8.21 -15.20
CA PHE A 167 6.20 -9.13 -14.27
C PHE A 167 5.76 -10.59 -14.47
N LEU A 168 4.48 -10.84 -14.72
CA LEU A 168 4.00 -12.19 -15.03
C LEU A 168 4.51 -12.71 -16.38
N GLN A 169 4.87 -11.83 -17.32
CA GLN A 169 5.49 -12.23 -18.58
C GLN A 169 6.96 -12.56 -18.41
N GLU A 170 7.70 -11.75 -17.65
CA GLU A 170 9.15 -11.90 -17.45
C GLU A 170 9.50 -13.11 -16.57
N TYR A 171 8.62 -13.49 -15.63
CA TYR A 171 8.86 -14.60 -14.69
C TYR A 171 8.26 -15.95 -15.13
N LYS A 172 7.86 -16.09 -16.41
CA LYS A 172 7.57 -17.39 -17.04
C LYS A 172 8.84 -18.18 -17.28
#